data_AF-A0A7K0R4V2-F1
#
_entry.id   AF-A0A7K0R4V2-F1
#
_cell.length_a   1.000
_cell.length_b   1.000
_cell.length_c   1.000
_cell.angle_alpha   90.00
_cell.angle_beta   90.00
_cell.angle_gamma   90.00
#
_symmetry.space_group_name_H-M   'P 1'
#
loop_
_entity.id
_entity.type
_entity.pdbx_description
1 polymer ?
#
loop_
_entity_poly.entity_id
_entity_poly.type
_entity_poly.pdbx_seq_one_letter_code
_entity_poly.pdbx_strand_id
1 'polypeptide(L)'
;MTDLFIGVVSHDGSRFALNQGENGLAFTLARALDVSGVSCEVAVNTHNNWTPELLDITSGVAVASARASLAFEQAWQRYLDEETPSPFFTRSRKYSEFRVRRWALGLKSRRKSFGVSSIASVRRLANIELSHVDLWQKGVASGARWVLILEDDGGCADIDDLAGGLKGLLTSTSSSASADPFSAATDFIGEGGIGRRYVNISASFESHQLGVDYLLSSTPLTWSGAVNRDIQATSRPITNTVCAILYNAELL
;
A
#
# COMPACT_ATOMS: atom_id res chain seq x y z
N MET A 1 -11.56 22.30 -8.65
CA MET A 1 -11.89 21.12 -7.83
C MET A 1 -10.68 20.21 -7.91
N THR A 2 -10.19 19.71 -6.79
CA THR A 2 -8.97 18.90 -6.77
C THR A 2 -9.26 17.54 -7.39
N ASP A 3 -8.46 17.11 -8.36
CA ASP A 3 -8.63 15.79 -9.00
C ASP A 3 -7.90 14.71 -8.19
N LEU A 4 -6.71 15.04 -7.67
CA LEU A 4 -5.83 14.14 -6.93
C LEU A 4 -5.24 14.83 -5.70
N PHE A 5 -5.35 14.19 -4.55
CA PHE A 5 -4.56 14.52 -3.36
C PHE A 5 -3.35 13.60 -3.29
N ILE A 6 -2.16 14.13 -3.01
CA ILE A 6 -0.92 13.38 -2.85
C ILE A 6 -0.39 13.59 -1.43
N GLY A 7 -0.52 12.57 -0.59
CA GLY A 7 0.03 12.52 0.75
C GLY A 7 1.41 11.87 0.78
N VAL A 8 2.35 12.41 1.56
CA VAL A 8 3.65 11.80 1.84
C VAL A 8 3.77 11.48 3.33
N VAL A 9 3.91 10.20 3.65
CA VAL A 9 4.23 9.71 4.99
C VAL A 9 5.73 9.80 5.20
N SER A 10 6.14 10.59 6.19
CA SER A 10 7.55 10.79 6.50
C SER A 10 7.78 11.02 8.00
N HIS A 11 9.01 11.38 8.38
CA HIS A 11 9.37 11.78 9.73
C HIS A 11 10.46 12.86 9.72
N ASP A 12 10.47 13.76 10.70
CA ASP A 12 11.42 14.89 10.78
C ASP A 12 12.90 14.47 10.72
N GLY A 13 13.21 13.25 11.15
CA GLY A 13 14.57 12.68 11.12
C GLY A 13 14.88 11.80 9.91
N SER A 14 14.07 11.86 8.85
CA SER A 14 14.22 10.94 7.72
C SER A 14 15.52 11.16 6.97
N ARG A 15 16.17 10.06 6.60
CA ARG A 15 17.29 10.11 5.65
C ARG A 15 16.84 10.55 4.24
N PHE A 16 15.54 10.56 3.99
CA PHE A 16 14.92 10.96 2.73
C PHE A 16 14.27 12.34 2.82
N ALA A 17 14.84 13.27 3.60
CA ALA A 17 14.31 14.63 3.76
C ALA A 17 14.06 15.38 2.44
N LEU A 18 14.78 15.02 1.37
CA LEU A 18 14.59 15.58 0.04
C LEU A 18 13.17 15.31 -0.51
N ASN A 19 12.59 14.15 -0.17
CA ASN A 19 11.25 13.75 -0.57
C ASN A 19 10.13 14.47 0.22
N GLN A 20 10.47 15.21 1.28
CA GLN A 20 9.53 16.02 2.05
C GLN A 20 9.31 17.42 1.44
N GLY A 21 10.15 17.83 0.48
CA GLY A 21 10.13 19.18 -0.09
C GLY A 21 9.71 19.24 -1.55
N GLU A 22 9.79 20.42 -2.15
CA GLU A 22 9.35 20.72 -3.53
C GLU A 22 10.08 19.93 -4.63
N ASN A 23 11.24 19.34 -4.28
CA ASN A 23 12.03 18.49 -5.18
C ASN A 23 11.71 16.99 -5.01
N GLY A 24 10.88 16.64 -4.02
CA GLY A 24 10.43 15.29 -3.76
C GLY A 24 9.43 14.77 -4.79
N LEU A 25 9.26 13.45 -4.82
CA LEU A 25 8.39 12.74 -5.75
C LEU A 25 6.96 13.31 -5.83
N ALA A 26 6.35 13.64 -4.68
CA ALA A 26 4.98 14.14 -4.66
C ALA A 26 4.83 15.49 -5.37
N PHE A 27 5.74 16.42 -5.10
CA PHE A 27 5.69 17.76 -5.70
C PHE A 27 6.09 17.75 -7.17
N THR A 28 7.08 16.95 -7.56
CA THR A 28 7.45 16.79 -8.98
C THR A 28 6.32 16.16 -9.77
N LEU A 29 5.66 15.14 -9.21
CA LEU A 29 4.50 14.49 -9.81
C LEU A 29 3.32 15.45 -9.95
N ALA A 30 2.99 16.20 -8.90
CA ALA A 30 1.92 17.19 -8.93
C ALA A 30 2.13 18.23 -10.04
N ARG A 31 3.37 18.72 -10.23
CA ARG A 31 3.69 19.66 -11.33
C ARG A 31 3.51 19.02 -12.71
N ALA A 32 3.97 17.79 -12.90
CA ALA A 32 3.82 17.09 -14.19
C ALA A 32 2.34 16.82 -14.54
N LEU A 33 1.53 16.50 -13.52
CA LEU A 33 0.09 16.33 -13.65
C LEU A 33 -0.65 17.65 -13.92
N ASP A 34 -0.24 18.74 -13.28
CA ASP A 34 -0.81 20.09 -13.50
C ASP A 34 -0.59 20.57 -14.94
N VAL A 35 0.61 20.38 -15.51
CA VAL A 35 0.91 20.63 -16.93
C VAL A 35 -0.03 19.84 -17.85
N SER A 36 -0.46 18.67 -17.40
CA SER A 36 -1.38 17.79 -18.12
C SER A 36 -2.86 18.07 -17.84
N GLY A 37 -3.18 19.10 -17.06
CA GLY A 37 -4.53 19.54 -16.73
C GLY A 37 -5.20 18.79 -15.59
N VAL A 38 -4.44 18.11 -14.72
CA VAL A 38 -4.95 17.41 -13.53
C VAL A 38 -4.62 18.23 -12.28
N SER A 39 -5.63 18.73 -11.59
CA SER A 39 -5.45 19.57 -10.40
C SER A 39 -5.01 18.71 -9.21
N CYS A 40 -3.86 19.04 -8.62
CA CYS A 40 -3.30 18.30 -7.50
C CYS A 40 -3.18 19.14 -6.23
N GLU A 41 -3.42 18.51 -5.08
CA GLU A 41 -3.06 19.04 -3.75
C GLU A 41 -2.01 18.11 -3.12
N VAL A 42 -1.00 18.66 -2.48
CA VAL A 42 0.08 17.89 -1.86
C VAL A 42 0.16 18.18 -0.37
N ALA A 43 0.26 17.14 0.46
CA ALA A 43 0.50 17.25 1.88
C ALA A 43 1.61 16.29 2.33
N VAL A 44 2.46 16.75 3.24
CA VAL A 44 3.49 15.93 3.87
C VAL A 44 3.18 15.83 5.35
N ASN A 45 3.12 14.61 5.89
CA ASN A 45 2.98 14.39 7.32
C ASN A 45 4.29 13.83 7.88
N THR A 46 5.01 14.68 8.63
CA THR A 46 6.22 14.32 9.38
C THR A 46 5.97 14.15 10.88
N HIS A 47 4.72 14.36 11.32
CA HIS A 47 4.35 14.39 12.73
C HIS A 47 4.33 12.99 13.35
N ASN A 48 4.70 12.95 14.62
CA ASN A 48 4.50 11.78 15.47
C ASN A 48 3.06 11.76 15.99
N ASN A 49 2.18 11.06 15.26
CA ASN A 49 0.74 10.99 15.59
C ASN A 49 0.43 10.03 16.74
N TRP A 50 1.39 9.19 17.16
CA TRP A 50 1.22 8.29 18.29
C TRP A 50 1.33 9.04 19.63
N THR A 51 0.38 8.75 20.51
CA THR A 51 0.45 9.11 21.93
C THR A 51 0.22 7.86 22.79
N PRO A 52 0.77 7.82 24.02
CA PRO A 52 0.49 6.74 24.97
C PRO A 52 -1.02 6.56 25.27
N GLU A 53 -1.78 7.65 25.22
CA GLU A 53 -3.24 7.65 25.43
C GLU A 53 -3.98 6.96 24.28
N LEU A 54 -3.46 7.07 23.05
CA LEU A 54 -4.02 6.42 21.87
C LEU A 54 -3.71 4.92 21.85
N LEU A 55 -2.47 4.55 22.17
CA LEU A 55 -2.04 3.16 22.23
C LEU A 55 -0.88 2.99 23.21
N ASP A 56 -1.12 2.34 24.35
CA ASP A 56 -0.07 2.02 25.31
C ASP A 56 0.80 0.84 24.82
N ILE A 57 1.95 1.16 24.21
CA ILE A 57 2.91 0.18 23.67
C ILE A 57 3.84 -0.29 24.79
N THR A 58 3.34 -1.24 25.58
CA THR A 58 4.13 -1.95 26.59
C THR A 58 5.07 -3.01 25.97
N SER A 59 5.99 -3.54 26.77
CA SER A 59 6.81 -4.69 26.35
C SER A 59 5.96 -5.94 26.03
N GLY A 60 4.84 -6.11 26.74
CA GLY A 60 3.86 -7.16 26.47
C GLY A 60 3.23 -6.99 25.09
N VAL A 61 2.81 -5.77 24.74
CA VAL A 61 2.28 -5.42 23.41
C VAL A 61 3.33 -5.66 22.33
N ALA A 62 4.58 -5.30 22.56
CA ALA A 62 5.65 -5.49 21.57
C ALA A 62 5.89 -6.99 21.25
N VAL A 63 5.87 -7.86 22.26
CA VAL A 63 5.96 -9.32 22.07
C VAL A 63 4.70 -9.86 21.41
N ALA A 64 3.53 -9.38 21.80
CA ALA A 64 2.26 -9.78 21.21
C ALA A 64 2.18 -9.39 19.73
N SER A 65 2.62 -8.19 19.36
CA SER A 65 2.69 -7.69 17.98
C SER A 65 3.58 -8.57 17.11
N ALA A 66 4.80 -8.91 17.58
CA ALA A 66 5.69 -9.81 16.82
C ALA A 66 5.07 -11.21 16.62
N ARG A 67 4.32 -11.72 17.61
CA ARG A 67 3.60 -13.00 17.48
C ARG A 67 2.40 -12.87 16.53
N ALA A 68 1.67 -11.76 16.59
CA ALA A 68 0.54 -11.48 15.71
C ALA A 68 1.00 -11.37 14.26
N SER A 69 2.13 -10.70 14.00
CA SER A 69 2.75 -10.65 12.66
C SER A 69 3.07 -12.05 12.12
N LEU A 70 3.68 -12.93 12.93
CA LEU A 70 3.89 -14.32 12.51
C LEU A 70 2.58 -15.05 12.23
N ALA A 71 1.58 -14.90 13.10
CA ALA A 71 0.27 -15.52 12.91
C ALA A 71 -0.43 -15.01 11.64
N PHE A 72 -0.27 -13.72 11.32
CA PHE A 72 -0.75 -13.10 10.09
C PHE A 72 -0.03 -13.67 8.87
N GLU A 73 1.30 -13.76 8.86
CA GLU A 73 2.06 -14.42 7.77
C GLU A 73 1.55 -15.87 7.54
N GLN A 74 1.24 -16.61 8.61
CA GLN A 74 0.70 -17.96 8.49
C GLN A 74 -0.74 -17.98 7.95
N ALA A 75 -1.58 -17.03 8.36
CA ALA A 75 -2.93 -16.86 7.84
C ALA A 75 -2.88 -16.48 6.35
N TRP A 76 -2.01 -15.54 5.98
CA TRP A 76 -1.74 -15.14 4.61
C TRP A 76 -1.31 -16.32 3.75
N GLN A 77 -0.34 -17.13 4.19
CA GLN A 77 0.07 -18.31 3.43
C GLN A 77 -1.07 -19.31 3.22
N ARG A 78 -1.94 -19.51 4.22
CA ARG A 78 -3.12 -20.38 4.08
C ARG A 78 -4.12 -19.81 3.09
N TYR A 79 -4.38 -18.51 3.16
CA TYR A 79 -5.23 -17.78 2.23
C TYR A 79 -4.75 -17.93 0.79
N LEU A 80 -3.43 -17.91 0.57
CA LEU A 80 -2.81 -18.16 -0.72
C LEU A 80 -2.91 -19.65 -1.15
N ASP A 81 -2.69 -20.60 -0.23
CA ASP A 81 -2.73 -22.04 -0.53
C ASP A 81 -4.16 -22.59 -0.82
N GLU A 82 -5.22 -21.86 -0.48
CA GLU A 82 -6.62 -22.27 -0.73
C GLU A 82 -6.96 -22.39 -2.22
N GLU A 83 -6.39 -21.56 -3.08
CA GLU A 83 -6.68 -21.60 -4.52
C GLU A 83 -5.71 -22.47 -5.33
N THR A 84 -4.44 -22.53 -4.91
CA THR A 84 -3.44 -23.38 -5.56
C THR A 84 -2.80 -24.29 -4.52
N PRO A 85 -3.28 -25.54 -4.37
CA PRO A 85 -2.74 -26.46 -3.37
C PRO A 85 -1.25 -26.67 -3.57
N SER A 86 -0.44 -26.08 -2.68
CA SER A 86 0.98 -26.38 -2.60
C SER A 86 1.19 -27.89 -2.39
N PRO A 87 2.18 -28.52 -3.05
CA PRO A 87 2.55 -29.91 -2.77
C PRO A 87 2.75 -30.16 -1.28
N PHE A 88 2.41 -31.35 -0.79
CA PHE A 88 2.50 -31.68 0.64
C PHE A 88 3.88 -31.38 1.26
N PHE A 89 4.96 -31.60 0.50
CA PHE A 89 6.33 -31.34 0.94
C PHE A 89 6.67 -29.85 1.10
N THR A 90 6.13 -28.95 0.27
CA THR A 90 6.33 -27.50 0.44
C THR A 90 5.51 -26.97 1.61
N ARG A 91 4.31 -27.50 1.82
CA ARG A 91 3.45 -27.15 2.96
C ARG A 91 4.08 -27.56 4.30
N SER A 92 4.68 -28.74 4.38
CA SER A 92 5.33 -29.23 5.60
C SER A 92 6.61 -28.45 5.94
N ARG A 93 7.39 -28.06 4.93
CA ARG A 93 8.57 -27.19 5.10
C ARG A 93 8.21 -25.79 5.58
N LYS A 94 7.22 -25.13 4.96
CA LYS A 94 6.74 -23.81 5.41
C LYS A 94 6.23 -23.86 6.86
N TYR A 95 5.55 -24.95 7.22
CA TYR A 95 5.05 -25.14 8.59
C TYR A 95 6.17 -25.38 9.61
N SER A 96 7.25 -26.07 9.24
CA SER A 96 8.42 -26.25 10.12
C SER A 96 9.21 -24.94 10.28
N GLU A 97 9.40 -24.18 9.21
CA GLU A 97 10.02 -22.84 9.24
C GLU A 97 9.24 -21.89 10.17
N PHE A 98 7.91 -21.91 10.10
CA PHE A 98 7.05 -21.16 11.04
C PHE A 98 7.28 -21.57 12.49
N ARG A 99 7.33 -22.88 12.78
CA ARG A 99 7.59 -23.39 14.15
C ARG A 99 8.95 -22.96 14.67
N VAL A 100 9.99 -23.00 13.83
CA VAL A 100 11.34 -22.54 14.18
C VAL A 100 11.35 -21.03 14.45
N ARG A 101 10.73 -20.21 13.60
CA ARG A 101 10.64 -18.75 13.79
C ARG A 101 9.88 -18.40 15.08
N ARG A 102 8.77 -19.09 15.36
CA ARG A 102 8.00 -18.92 16.61
C ARG A 102 8.82 -19.28 17.84
N TRP A 103 9.56 -20.39 17.81
CA TRP A 103 10.44 -20.78 18.91
C TRP A 103 11.58 -19.78 19.13
N ALA A 104 12.25 -19.35 18.04
CA ALA A 104 13.32 -18.36 18.08
C ALA A 104 12.82 -17.01 18.62
N LEU A 105 11.61 -16.58 18.25
CA LEU A 105 10.98 -15.38 18.81
C LEU A 105 10.74 -15.53 20.31
N GLY A 106 10.28 -16.70 20.76
CA GLY A 106 10.12 -17.04 22.17
C GLY A 106 11.43 -16.86 22.95
N LEU A 107 12.54 -17.37 22.43
CA LEU A 107 13.86 -17.19 23.04
C LEU A 107 14.33 -15.73 23.03
N LYS A 108 14.20 -15.04 21.89
CA LYS A 108 14.61 -13.63 21.73
C LYS A 108 13.82 -12.70 22.66
N SER A 109 12.52 -12.95 22.83
CA SER A 109 11.65 -12.14 23.69
C SER A 109 12.03 -12.12 25.17
N ARG A 110 12.85 -13.09 25.62
CA ARG A 110 13.38 -13.13 27.00
C ARG A 110 14.54 -12.17 27.24
N ARG A 111 15.14 -11.61 26.18
CA ARG A 111 16.24 -10.64 26.29
C ARG A 111 15.70 -9.24 26.55
N LYS A 112 16.26 -8.51 27.52
CA LYS A 112 15.84 -7.12 27.82
C LYS A 112 15.96 -6.18 26.61
N SER A 113 17.00 -6.35 25.78
CA SER A 113 17.20 -5.56 24.56
C SER A 113 16.11 -5.76 23.50
N PHE A 114 15.46 -6.93 23.50
CA PHE A 114 14.33 -7.19 22.61
C PHE A 114 13.15 -6.28 22.93
N GLY A 115 12.85 -6.06 24.22
CA GLY A 115 11.76 -5.18 24.63
C GLY A 115 11.94 -3.74 24.13
N VAL A 116 13.12 -3.15 24.35
CA VAL A 116 13.39 -1.76 23.94
C VAL A 116 13.34 -1.58 22.43
N SER A 117 14.04 -2.44 21.67
CA SER A 117 14.02 -2.35 20.21
C SER A 117 12.64 -2.66 19.63
N SER A 118 11.89 -3.60 20.21
CA SER A 118 10.55 -3.95 19.70
C SER A 118 9.51 -2.89 20.01
N ILE A 119 9.58 -2.22 21.17
CA ILE A 119 8.70 -1.09 21.48
C ILE A 119 8.94 0.06 20.48
N ALA A 120 10.19 0.39 20.20
CA ALA A 120 10.53 1.42 19.22
C ALA A 120 10.02 1.05 17.81
N SER A 121 10.20 -0.21 17.39
CA SER A 121 9.70 -0.68 16.10
C SER A 121 8.17 -0.64 16.01
N VAL A 122 7.45 -1.12 17.04
CA VAL A 122 5.98 -1.10 17.05
C VAL A 122 5.45 0.33 17.07
N ARG A 123 6.09 1.22 17.83
CA ARG A 123 5.75 2.65 17.81
C ARG A 123 5.94 3.27 16.43
N ARG A 124 7.06 2.97 15.78
CA ARG A 124 7.34 3.44 14.42
C ARG A 124 6.29 2.96 13.43
N LEU A 125 5.91 1.68 13.48
CA LEU A 125 4.87 1.12 12.62
C LEU A 125 3.51 1.78 12.89
N ALA A 126 3.11 1.91 14.16
CA ALA A 126 1.88 2.59 14.53
C ALA A 126 1.85 4.04 14.02
N ASN A 127 2.97 4.75 14.09
CA ASN A 127 3.08 6.10 13.55
C ASN A 127 2.91 6.17 12.04
N ILE A 128 3.51 5.24 11.31
CA ILE A 128 3.35 5.15 9.85
C ILE A 128 1.86 4.97 9.54
N GLU A 129 1.20 3.99 10.14
CA GLU A 129 -0.23 3.72 9.92
C GLU A 129 -1.12 4.93 10.28
N LEU A 130 -0.84 5.60 11.40
CA LEU A 130 -1.58 6.80 11.80
C LEU A 130 -1.35 7.98 10.84
N SER A 131 -0.15 8.09 10.27
CA SER A 131 0.17 9.08 9.24
C SER A 131 -0.57 8.80 7.93
N HIS A 132 -0.67 7.52 7.52
CA HIS A 132 -1.53 7.11 6.41
C HIS A 132 -2.99 7.51 6.66
N VAL A 133 -3.54 7.23 7.85
CA VAL A 133 -4.93 7.58 8.19
C VAL A 133 -5.16 9.09 8.17
N ASP A 134 -4.25 9.89 8.75
CA ASP A 134 -4.36 11.34 8.75
C ASP A 134 -4.32 11.94 7.33
N LEU A 135 -3.36 11.50 6.50
CA LEU A 135 -3.25 11.96 5.11
C LEU A 135 -4.45 11.51 4.27
N TRP A 136 -4.95 10.31 4.52
CA TRP A 136 -6.15 9.81 3.90
C TRP A 136 -7.37 10.69 4.24
N GLN A 137 -7.57 11.01 5.51
CA GLN A 137 -8.64 11.91 5.97
C GLN A 137 -8.53 13.30 5.37
N LYS A 138 -7.31 13.85 5.27
CA LYS A 138 -7.05 15.14 4.60
C LYS A 138 -7.40 15.09 3.11
N GLY A 139 -7.05 13.99 2.43
CA GLY A 139 -7.39 13.79 1.03
C GLY A 139 -8.89 13.70 0.78
N VAL A 140 -9.65 13.06 1.68
CA VAL A 140 -11.13 13.07 1.61
C VAL A 140 -11.67 14.47 1.89
N ALA A 141 -11.15 15.16 2.92
CA ALA A 141 -11.61 16.49 3.31
C ALA A 141 -11.32 17.58 2.25
N SER A 142 -10.30 17.43 1.42
CA SER A 142 -10.01 18.34 0.31
C SER A 142 -11.01 18.25 -0.85
N GLY A 143 -11.90 17.24 -0.83
CA GLY A 143 -12.82 16.94 -1.91
C GLY A 143 -12.13 16.38 -3.15
N ALA A 144 -10.89 15.89 -3.00
CA ALA A 144 -10.20 15.20 -4.07
C ALA A 144 -10.91 13.89 -4.42
N ARG A 145 -11.06 13.63 -5.72
CA ARG A 145 -11.68 12.37 -6.17
C ARG A 145 -10.78 11.16 -5.89
N TRP A 146 -9.47 11.36 -5.97
CA TRP A 146 -8.47 10.33 -5.72
C TRP A 146 -7.49 10.79 -4.65
N VAL A 147 -7.02 9.83 -3.85
CA VAL A 147 -6.04 10.04 -2.79
C VAL A 147 -4.87 9.10 -3.03
N LEU A 148 -3.70 9.63 -3.37
CA LEU A 148 -2.45 8.90 -3.47
C LEU A 148 -1.65 9.12 -2.19
N ILE A 149 -1.26 8.04 -1.52
CA ILE A 149 -0.36 8.09 -0.37
C ILE A 149 0.96 7.42 -0.73
N LEU A 150 2.06 8.16 -0.53
CA LEU A 150 3.43 7.77 -0.79
C LEU A 150 4.20 7.67 0.52
N GLU A 151 5.14 6.74 0.61
CA GLU A 151 6.20 6.77 1.64
C GLU A 151 7.36 7.66 1.16
N ASP A 152 8.12 8.21 2.11
CA ASP A 152 9.22 9.13 1.84
C ASP A 152 10.46 8.48 1.23
N ASP A 153 10.54 7.15 1.18
CA ASP A 153 11.58 6.41 0.50
C ASP A 153 11.24 6.08 -0.97
N GLY A 154 10.05 6.47 -1.42
CA GLY A 154 9.61 6.35 -2.80
C GLY A 154 10.44 7.19 -3.78
N GLY A 155 10.65 6.64 -4.97
CA GLY A 155 11.32 7.31 -6.07
C GLY A 155 10.75 6.91 -7.42
N CYS A 156 10.92 7.77 -8.41
CA CYS A 156 10.51 7.51 -9.79
C CYS A 156 11.62 7.94 -10.74
N ALA A 157 11.97 7.07 -11.69
CA ALA A 157 12.99 7.36 -12.69
C ALA A 157 12.47 8.23 -13.84
N ASP A 158 11.18 8.16 -14.14
CA ASP A 158 10.52 8.88 -15.23
C ASP A 158 9.20 9.47 -14.75
N ILE A 159 9.23 10.75 -14.39
CA ILE A 159 8.08 11.44 -13.82
C ILE A 159 6.97 11.67 -14.85
N ASP A 160 7.34 11.82 -16.12
CA ASP A 160 6.40 12.08 -17.20
C ASP A 160 5.65 10.79 -17.57
N ASP A 161 6.34 9.64 -17.58
CA ASP A 161 5.71 8.31 -17.69
C ASP A 161 4.71 8.07 -16.55
N LEU A 162 5.11 8.37 -15.31
CA LEU A 162 4.24 8.22 -14.14
C LEU A 162 3.01 9.12 -14.22
N ALA A 163 3.20 10.40 -14.55
CA ALA A 163 2.11 11.37 -14.68
C ALA A 163 1.15 10.98 -15.81
N GLY A 164 1.66 10.56 -16.98
CA GLY A 164 0.86 10.11 -18.11
C GLY A 164 0.00 8.91 -17.76
N GLY A 165 0.60 7.89 -17.13
CA GLY A 165 -0.12 6.71 -16.69
C GLY A 165 -1.17 6.97 -15.61
N LEU A 166 -0.85 7.77 -14.60
CA LEU A 166 -1.80 8.18 -13.57
C LEU A 166 -2.96 8.97 -14.17
N LYS A 167 -2.69 9.94 -15.05
CA LYS A 167 -3.74 10.67 -15.76
C LYS A 167 -4.69 9.71 -16.49
N GLY A 168 -4.16 8.75 -17.24
CA GLY A 168 -4.97 7.73 -17.92
C GLY A 168 -5.87 6.94 -16.98
N LEU A 169 -5.36 6.54 -15.80
CA LEU A 169 -6.14 5.85 -14.77
C LEU A 169 -7.25 6.74 -14.17
N LEU A 170 -6.92 7.99 -13.84
CA LEU A 170 -7.84 8.97 -13.27
C LEU A 170 -8.98 9.33 -14.25
N THR A 171 -8.69 9.42 -15.55
CA THR A 171 -9.71 9.71 -16.57
C THR A 171 -10.56 8.49 -16.92
N SER A 172 -9.98 7.29 -16.96
CA SER A 172 -10.69 6.06 -17.34
C SER A 172 -11.80 5.66 -16.36
N THR A 173 -11.75 6.17 -15.14
CA THR A 173 -12.76 5.94 -14.10
C THR A 173 -13.87 6.99 -14.11
N SER A 174 -13.70 8.08 -14.87
CA SER A 174 -14.70 9.15 -15.03
C SER A 174 -15.77 8.82 -16.06
N SER A 175 -15.44 7.96 -17.02
CA SER A 175 -16.22 7.73 -18.25
C SER A 175 -17.19 6.54 -18.16
N SER A 176 -17.20 5.79 -17.05
CA SER A 176 -17.90 4.51 -16.93
C SER A 176 -19.26 4.62 -16.23
N ALA A 177 -20.09 5.60 -16.61
CA ALA A 177 -21.52 5.59 -16.28
C ALA A 177 -22.33 4.61 -17.18
N SER A 178 -21.74 4.01 -18.22
CA SER A 178 -22.49 3.14 -19.14
C SER A 178 -21.77 1.92 -19.76
N ALA A 179 -20.51 1.64 -19.40
CA ALA A 179 -19.84 0.38 -19.73
C ALA A 179 -18.60 0.27 -18.86
N ASP A 180 -18.64 -0.52 -17.80
CA ASP A 180 -17.45 -0.85 -17.04
C ASP A 180 -16.65 -1.90 -17.83
N PRO A 181 -15.44 -1.59 -18.34
CA PRO A 181 -14.61 -2.56 -19.05
C PRO A 181 -14.14 -3.72 -18.15
N PHE A 182 -14.44 -3.68 -16.86
CA PHE A 182 -14.22 -4.76 -15.89
C PHE A 182 -15.49 -5.51 -15.51
N SER A 183 -16.66 -5.21 -16.10
CA SER A 183 -17.89 -5.98 -15.84
C SER A 183 -17.80 -7.43 -16.35
N ALA A 184 -16.81 -7.76 -17.19
CA ALA A 184 -16.53 -9.15 -17.53
C ALA A 184 -15.85 -9.91 -16.37
N ALA A 185 -15.28 -9.20 -15.39
CA ALA A 185 -14.75 -9.78 -14.16
C ALA A 185 -15.78 -9.81 -13.01
N THR A 186 -16.95 -9.18 -13.18
CA THR A 186 -18.02 -9.18 -12.17
C THR A 186 -18.86 -10.47 -12.13
N ASP A 187 -18.67 -11.41 -13.05
CA ASP A 187 -19.32 -12.73 -12.95
C ASP A 187 -18.81 -13.56 -11.76
N PHE A 188 -17.75 -13.11 -11.08
CA PHE A 188 -17.17 -13.82 -9.93
C PHE A 188 -17.54 -13.24 -8.55
N ILE A 189 -18.15 -12.05 -8.49
CA ILE A 189 -18.62 -11.46 -7.22
C ILE A 189 -19.99 -10.84 -7.49
N GLY A 190 -21.04 -11.48 -6.94
CA GLY A 190 -22.45 -11.26 -7.27
C GLY A 190 -22.96 -9.81 -7.20
N GLU A 191 -24.16 -9.64 -7.75
CA GLU A 191 -24.98 -8.42 -7.88
C GLU A 191 -24.56 -7.27 -6.93
N GLY A 192 -23.74 -6.36 -7.46
CA GLY A 192 -23.25 -5.18 -6.75
C GLY A 192 -21.87 -4.79 -7.23
N GLY A 193 -21.79 -4.27 -8.47
CA GLY A 193 -20.53 -3.88 -9.15
C GLY A 193 -19.62 -3.06 -8.23
N ILE A 194 -18.56 -3.72 -7.74
CA ILE A 194 -17.57 -3.09 -6.87
C ILE A 194 -16.63 -2.30 -7.75
N GLY A 195 -16.90 -0.99 -7.90
CA GLY A 195 -15.97 -0.03 -8.48
C GLY A 195 -14.58 -0.14 -7.85
N ARG A 196 -13.55 0.23 -8.63
CA ARG A 196 -12.13 0.08 -8.26
C ARG A 196 -11.82 0.78 -6.93
N ARG A 197 -11.63 0.01 -5.85
CA ARG A 197 -11.43 0.54 -4.49
C ARG A 197 -10.04 1.14 -4.27
N TYR A 198 -9.01 0.49 -4.80
CA TYR A 198 -7.62 0.94 -4.66
C TYR A 198 -6.73 0.42 -5.79
N VAL A 199 -5.62 1.10 -6.04
CA VAL A 199 -4.56 0.71 -6.98
C VAL A 199 -3.21 0.82 -6.26
N ASN A 200 -2.43 -0.26 -6.28
CA ASN A 200 -1.04 -0.21 -5.85
C ASN A 200 -0.17 0.16 -7.06
N ILE A 201 0.61 1.23 -6.94
CA ILE A 201 1.47 1.74 -8.03
C ILE A 201 2.97 1.60 -7.70
N SER A 202 3.29 0.81 -6.67
CA SER A 202 4.66 0.53 -6.25
C SER A 202 5.24 -0.70 -6.92
N ALA A 203 6.55 -0.64 -7.22
CA ALA A 203 7.35 -1.76 -7.72
C ALA A 203 8.35 -2.30 -6.67
N SER A 204 8.07 -2.16 -5.37
CA SER A 204 9.00 -2.59 -4.30
C SER A 204 9.38 -4.07 -4.37
N PHE A 205 8.47 -4.92 -4.83
CA PHE A 205 8.67 -6.35 -5.04
C PHE A 205 7.97 -6.79 -6.32
N GLU A 206 8.58 -7.75 -7.01
CA GLU A 206 7.92 -8.40 -8.13
C GLU A 206 6.84 -9.37 -7.63
N SER A 207 5.72 -9.49 -8.34
CA SER A 207 4.57 -10.32 -7.95
C SER A 207 4.94 -11.79 -7.69
N HIS A 208 5.92 -12.32 -8.44
CA HIS A 208 6.43 -13.67 -8.26
C HIS A 208 7.17 -13.87 -6.92
N GLN A 209 7.83 -12.82 -6.41
CA GLN A 209 8.53 -12.85 -5.12
C GLN A 209 7.54 -12.89 -3.95
N LEU A 210 6.36 -12.30 -4.16
CA LEU A 210 5.25 -12.34 -3.22
C LEU A 210 4.42 -13.63 -3.34
N GLY A 211 4.64 -14.39 -4.43
CA GLY A 211 3.89 -15.60 -4.73
C GLY A 211 2.41 -15.31 -4.97
N VAL A 212 2.09 -14.21 -5.67
CA VAL A 212 0.71 -13.77 -5.94
C VAL A 212 0.37 -13.72 -7.43
N ASP A 213 1.26 -14.15 -8.34
CA ASP A 213 1.03 -14.09 -9.79
C ASP A 213 -0.29 -14.74 -10.22
N TYR A 214 -0.66 -15.85 -9.58
CA TYR A 214 -1.89 -16.58 -9.89
C TYR A 214 -3.17 -15.82 -9.48
N LEU A 215 -3.06 -14.79 -8.63
CA LEU A 215 -4.16 -13.90 -8.24
C LEU A 215 -4.28 -12.68 -9.16
N LEU A 216 -3.36 -12.52 -10.10
CA LEU A 216 -3.27 -11.37 -11.00
C LEU A 216 -3.79 -11.76 -12.38
N SER A 217 -4.71 -10.95 -12.88
CA SER A 217 -5.27 -11.08 -14.23
C SER A 217 -4.95 -9.82 -15.02
N SER A 218 -4.59 -9.97 -16.30
CA SER A 218 -4.42 -8.84 -17.20
C SER A 218 -5.73 -8.06 -17.32
N THR A 219 -5.59 -6.75 -17.51
CA THR A 219 -6.74 -5.86 -17.70
C THR A 219 -6.74 -5.26 -19.10
N PRO A 220 -7.90 -4.81 -19.60
CA PRO A 220 -7.94 -4.06 -20.86
C PRO A 220 -7.44 -2.62 -20.71
N LEU A 221 -7.11 -2.17 -19.48
CA LEU A 221 -6.55 -0.84 -19.28
C LEU A 221 -5.13 -0.79 -19.82
N THR A 222 -4.84 0.30 -20.51
CA THR A 222 -3.50 0.61 -20.97
C THR A 222 -2.86 1.65 -20.07
N TRP A 223 -1.60 1.43 -19.72
CA TRP A 223 -0.80 2.48 -19.11
C TRP A 223 -0.56 3.58 -20.14
N SER A 224 -1.00 4.80 -19.82
CA SER A 224 -0.90 5.96 -20.72
C SER A 224 0.44 6.71 -20.63
N GLY A 225 1.46 6.11 -20.01
CA GLY A 225 2.82 6.63 -20.00
C GLY A 225 3.65 6.18 -21.21
N ALA A 226 4.89 6.64 -21.29
CA ALA A 226 5.82 6.34 -22.38
C ALA A 226 6.34 4.89 -22.35
N VAL A 227 6.39 4.28 -21.16
CA VAL A 227 6.86 2.90 -20.96
C VAL A 227 5.66 1.98 -20.98
N ASN A 228 5.71 0.90 -21.76
CA ASN A 228 4.64 -0.10 -21.74
C ASN A 228 4.61 -0.80 -20.38
N ARG A 229 3.45 -0.76 -19.70
CA ARG A 229 3.21 -1.42 -18.42
C ARG A 229 1.88 -2.14 -18.44
N ASP A 230 1.90 -3.38 -17.96
CA ASP A 230 0.68 -4.16 -17.80
C ASP A 230 -0.03 -3.74 -16.52
N ILE A 231 -1.26 -3.27 -16.64
CA ILE A 231 -2.13 -3.06 -15.49
C ILE A 231 -2.79 -4.40 -15.19
N GLN A 232 -2.61 -4.89 -13.96
CA GLN A 232 -3.16 -6.14 -13.49
C GLN A 232 -4.27 -5.88 -12.47
N ALA A 233 -5.31 -6.71 -12.52
CA ALA A 233 -6.40 -6.73 -11.54
C ALA A 233 -6.30 -7.98 -10.68
N THR A 234 -6.90 -7.92 -9.51
CA THR A 234 -7.04 -9.06 -8.61
C THR A 234 -8.46 -9.11 -8.07
N SER A 235 -9.00 -10.31 -7.91
CA SER A 235 -10.31 -10.55 -7.29
C SER A 235 -10.26 -10.41 -5.77
N ARG A 236 -9.05 -10.31 -5.21
CA ARG A 236 -8.76 -10.46 -3.79
C ARG A 236 -7.82 -9.35 -3.34
N PRO A 237 -8.05 -8.69 -2.20
CA PRO A 237 -7.14 -7.64 -1.74
C PRO A 237 -5.73 -8.19 -1.54
N ILE A 238 -4.78 -7.71 -2.35
CA ILE A 238 -3.35 -7.93 -2.18
C ILE A 238 -2.64 -6.58 -2.22
N THR A 239 -1.58 -6.44 -1.43
CA THR A 239 -0.69 -5.28 -1.50
C THR A 239 0.74 -5.76 -1.33
N ASN A 240 1.67 -5.19 -2.11
CA ASN A 240 3.07 -5.19 -1.73
C ASN A 240 3.26 -4.12 -0.63
N THR A 241 4.35 -4.19 0.13
CA THR A 241 4.63 -3.23 1.21
C THR A 241 4.45 -1.78 0.73
N VAL A 242 3.82 -0.96 1.57
CA VAL A 242 2.93 0.18 1.29
C VAL A 242 3.59 1.44 0.69
N CYS A 243 4.51 1.33 -0.28
CA CYS A 243 5.25 2.51 -0.72
C CYS A 243 4.43 3.52 -1.55
N ALA A 244 3.37 3.08 -2.24
CA ALA A 244 2.50 3.96 -3.02
C ALA A 244 1.11 3.34 -3.28
N ILE A 245 0.06 3.89 -2.65
CA ILE A 245 -1.32 3.42 -2.82
C ILE A 245 -2.24 4.56 -3.22
N LEU A 246 -3.01 4.33 -4.28
CA LEU A 246 -4.02 5.23 -4.83
C LEU A 246 -5.43 4.72 -4.45
N TYR A 247 -6.22 5.56 -3.80
CA TYR A 247 -7.57 5.27 -3.33
C TYR A 247 -8.61 6.13 -4.06
N ASN A 248 -9.78 5.56 -4.35
CA ASN A 248 -10.92 6.32 -4.85
C ASN A 248 -11.76 6.83 -3.67
N ALA A 249 -11.95 8.15 -3.57
CA ALA A 249 -12.61 8.78 -2.42
C ALA A 249 -14.11 8.45 -2.26
N GLU A 250 -14.81 8.04 -3.32
CA GLU A 250 -16.25 7.71 -3.24
C GLU A 250 -16.53 6.36 -2.56
N LEU A 251 -15.50 5.51 -2.42
CA LEU A 251 -15.60 4.16 -1.86
C LEU A 251 -15.17 4.10 -0.39
N LEU A 252 -15.15 5.27 0.27
CA LEU A 252 -14.54 5.56 1.57
C LEU A 252 -15.50 6.40 2.42
#